data_AF-A0A536S413-F1
#
_entry.id   AF-A0A536S413-F1
#
_cell.length_a   1.000
_cell.length_b   1.000
_cell.length_c   1.000
_cell.angle_alpha   90.00
_cell.angle_beta   90.00
_cell.angle_gamma   90.00
#
_symmetry.space_group_name_H-M   'P 1'
#
loop_
_entity.id
_entity.type
_entity.pdbx_description
1 polymer ?
#
loop_
_entity_poly.entity_id
_entity_poly.type
_entity_poly.pdbx_seq_one_letter_code
_entity_poly.pdbx_strand_id
1 'polypeptide(L)'
;MSWPRVFASIAASAVGLAFWWALTEPLPVPPVILLAVAGAILVCSGLIAGRGGIIAAPSALLFSLFIGSILATQLHQAFRPQSPPIEEFNALISLRFPEVLAPLAIAVVIGAVAGWFGERLLPSQA
;
A
#
# COMPACT_ATOMS: atom_id res chain seq x y z
N MET A 1 -1.28 -12.89 -18.29
CA MET A 1 -1.28 -11.65 -17.48
C MET A 1 -2.24 -10.67 -18.11
N SER A 2 -3.33 -10.32 -17.43
CA SER A 2 -4.31 -9.35 -17.92
C SER A 2 -4.05 -7.97 -17.32
N TRP A 3 -3.69 -7.00 -18.18
CA TRP A 3 -3.43 -5.62 -17.76
C TRP A 3 -4.59 -4.95 -17.01
N PRO A 4 -5.87 -5.13 -17.40
CA PRO A 4 -6.99 -4.56 -16.65
C PRO A 4 -7.05 -5.04 -15.20
N ARG A 5 -6.74 -6.33 -14.96
CA ARG A 5 -6.74 -6.95 -13.63
C ARG A 5 -5.61 -6.40 -12.75
N VAL A 6 -4.43 -6.22 -13.32
CA VAL A 6 -3.28 -5.61 -12.64
C VAL A 6 -3.58 -4.16 -12.28
N PHE A 7 -4.09 -3.37 -13.23
CA PHE A 7 -4.46 -1.98 -12.99
C PHE A 7 -5.55 -1.85 -11.91
N ALA A 8 -6.63 -2.63 -12.01
CA ALA A 8 -7.70 -2.63 -11.03
C ALA A 8 -7.18 -3.00 -9.63
N SER A 9 -6.31 -4.01 -9.53
CA SER A 9 -5.65 -4.38 -8.28
C SER A 9 -4.83 -3.23 -7.69
N ILE A 10 -4.01 -2.56 -8.52
CA ILE A 10 -3.20 -1.40 -8.10
C ILE A 10 -4.11 -0.28 -7.60
N ALA A 11 -5.11 0.11 -8.39
CA ALA A 11 -5.99 1.23 -8.06
C ALA A 11 -6.76 0.97 -6.76
N ALA A 12 -7.39 -0.19 -6.62
CA ALA A 12 -8.15 -0.55 -5.42
C ALA A 12 -7.25 -0.60 -4.17
N SER A 13 -6.09 -1.23 -4.29
CA SER A 13 -5.15 -1.39 -3.18
C SER A 13 -4.49 -0.06 -2.79
N ALA A 14 -4.14 0.77 -3.78
CA ALA A 14 -3.56 2.09 -3.55
C ALA A 14 -4.54 3.01 -2.81
N VAL A 15 -5.81 3.06 -3.23
CA VAL A 15 -6.85 3.86 -2.58
C VAL A 15 -7.13 3.35 -1.16
N GLY A 16 -7.30 2.04 -0.98
CA GLY A 16 -7.55 1.45 0.34
C GLY A 16 -6.41 1.70 1.32
N LEU A 17 -5.16 1.50 0.89
CA LEU A 17 -3.98 1.79 1.71
C LEU A 17 -3.81 3.30 1.96
N ALA A 18 -4.07 4.16 0.98
CA ALA A 18 -3.96 5.61 1.16
C ALA A 18 -4.88 6.13 2.27
N PHE A 19 -6.11 5.60 2.33
CA PHE A 19 -7.04 5.90 3.41
C PHE A 19 -6.55 5.35 4.76
N TRP A 20 -5.95 4.15 4.76
CA TRP A 20 -5.34 3.56 5.95
C TRP A 20 -4.21 4.44 6.51
N TRP A 21 -3.38 5.01 5.63
CA TRP A 21 -2.28 5.92 6.01
C TRP A 21 -2.74 7.30 6.49
N ALA A 22 -3.90 7.78 6.01
CA ALA A 22 -4.42 9.10 6.39
C ALA A 22 -4.72 9.21 7.90
N LEU A 23 -4.94 8.08 8.56
CA LEU A 23 -5.03 7.96 10.02
C LEU A 23 -3.62 8.06 10.63
N THR A 24 -3.20 9.30 10.84
CA THR A 24 -1.83 9.70 11.21
C THR A 24 -1.66 10.00 12.69
N GLU A 25 -2.76 10.25 13.40
CA GLU A 25 -2.73 10.26 14.86
C GLU A 25 -2.49 8.84 15.37
N PRO A 26 -1.72 8.67 16.45
CA PRO A 26 -1.50 7.37 17.07
C PRO A 26 -2.84 6.87 17.60
N LEU A 27 -3.55 6.13 16.75
CA LEU A 27 -4.69 5.35 17.17
C LEU A 27 -4.22 4.46 18.33
N PRO A 28 -5.08 4.16 19.31
CA PRO A 28 -4.80 3.21 20.38
C PRO A 28 -4.81 1.77 19.83
N VAL A 29 -4.19 1.56 18.67
CA VAL A 29 -4.13 0.33 17.90
C VAL A 29 -2.67 -0.11 17.88
N PRO A 30 -2.37 -1.34 18.34
CA PRO A 30 -1.02 -1.88 18.33
C PRO A 30 -0.37 -1.81 16.93
N PRO A 31 0.93 -1.47 16.83
CA PRO A 31 1.66 -1.39 15.55
C PRO A 31 1.53 -2.63 14.66
N VAL A 32 1.45 -3.81 15.28
CA VAL A 32 1.24 -5.08 14.56
C VAL A 32 -0.06 -5.08 13.77
N ILE A 33 -1.15 -4.53 14.30
CA ILE A 33 -2.44 -4.49 13.61
C ILE A 33 -2.37 -3.51 12.44
N LEU A 34 -1.72 -2.36 12.63
CA LEU A 34 -1.51 -1.35 11.58
C LEU A 34 -0.76 -1.95 10.37
N LEU A 35 0.31 -2.68 10.63
CA LEU A 35 1.10 -3.33 9.58
C LEU A 35 0.40 -4.58 9.01
N ALA A 36 -0.35 -5.32 9.81
CA ALA A 36 -1.07 -6.51 9.36
C ALA A 36 -2.16 -6.17 8.33
N VAL A 37 -2.90 -5.09 8.54
CA VAL A 37 -3.91 -4.63 7.58
C VAL A 37 -3.25 -4.20 6.27
N ALA A 38 -2.16 -3.44 6.34
CA ALA A 38 -1.42 -3.05 5.15
C ALA A 38 -0.87 -4.27 4.39
N GLY A 39 -0.27 -5.22 5.12
CA GLY A 39 0.22 -6.48 4.58
C GLY A 39 -0.89 -7.31 3.92
N ALA A 40 -2.06 -7.41 4.55
CA ALA A 40 -3.22 -8.12 4.00
C ALA A 40 -3.70 -7.50 2.68
N ILE A 41 -3.74 -6.16 2.59
CA ILE A 41 -4.10 -5.48 1.34
C ILE A 41 -3.06 -5.76 0.25
N LEU A 42 -1.76 -5.78 0.57
CA LEU A 42 -0.71 -6.14 -0.40
C LEU A 42 -0.78 -7.61 -0.83
N VAL A 43 -1.14 -8.53 0.07
CA VAL A 43 -1.41 -9.94 -0.26
C VAL A 43 -2.59 -10.02 -1.23
N CYS A 44 -3.70 -9.33 -0.93
CA CYS A 44 -4.86 -9.27 -1.83
C CYS A 44 -4.48 -8.66 -3.17
N SER A 45 -3.65 -7.62 -3.20
CA SER A 45 -3.15 -7.00 -4.42
C SER A 45 -2.42 -8.02 -5.31
N GLY A 46 -1.52 -8.80 -4.70
CA GLY A 46 -0.81 -9.89 -5.38
C GLY A 46 -1.75 -10.98 -5.88
N LEU A 47 -2.61 -11.51 -5.01
CA LEU A 47 -3.60 -12.56 -5.36
C LEU A 47 -4.48 -12.12 -6.54
N ILE A 48 -5.01 -10.90 -6.48
CA ILE A 48 -5.84 -10.34 -7.54
C ILE A 48 -4.98 -10.09 -8.77
N ALA A 49 -3.73 -9.66 -8.71
CA ALA A 49 -2.93 -9.41 -9.91
C ALA A 49 -2.36 -10.69 -10.57
N GLY A 50 -2.38 -11.84 -9.87
CA GLY A 50 -1.82 -13.11 -10.37
C GLY A 50 -0.33 -12.96 -10.69
N ARG A 51 0.11 -13.41 -11.88
CA ARG A 51 1.51 -13.22 -12.33
C ARG A 51 1.99 -11.77 -12.34
N GLY A 52 1.08 -10.80 -12.36
CA GLY A 52 1.41 -9.37 -12.25
C GLY A 52 1.65 -8.88 -10.81
N GLY A 53 1.49 -9.74 -9.79
CA GLY A 53 1.60 -9.37 -8.38
C GLY A 53 2.93 -8.75 -7.97
N ILE A 54 4.03 -9.20 -8.58
CA ILE A 54 5.37 -8.62 -8.37
C ILE A 54 5.47 -7.14 -8.76
N ILE A 55 4.59 -6.67 -9.65
CA ILE A 55 4.48 -5.27 -10.05
C ILE A 55 3.36 -4.60 -9.26
N ALA A 56 2.21 -5.26 -9.14
CA ALA A 56 1.01 -4.66 -8.56
C ALA A 56 1.19 -4.24 -7.10
N ALA A 57 1.73 -5.10 -6.25
CA ALA A 57 1.90 -4.80 -4.83
C ALA A 57 2.87 -3.63 -4.55
N PRO A 58 4.11 -3.60 -5.11
CA PRO A 58 4.99 -2.45 -4.90
C PRO A 58 4.45 -1.17 -5.54
N SER A 59 3.81 -1.23 -6.71
CA SER A 59 3.15 -0.05 -7.30
C SER A 59 2.01 0.45 -6.42
N ALA A 60 1.16 -0.45 -5.91
CA ALA A 60 0.07 -0.10 -5.00
C ALA A 60 0.61 0.57 -3.73
N LEU A 61 1.69 0.04 -3.15
CA LEU A 61 2.34 0.65 -2.00
C LEU A 61 2.81 2.08 -2.34
N LEU A 62 3.59 2.27 -3.40
CA LEU A 62 4.11 3.59 -3.77
C LEU A 62 3.00 4.62 -4.03
N PHE A 63 1.98 4.25 -4.82
CA PHE A 63 0.84 5.13 -5.05
C PHE A 63 0.06 5.40 -3.76
N SER A 64 -0.10 4.40 -2.88
CA SER A 64 -0.78 4.60 -1.61
C SER A 64 -0.05 5.58 -0.70
N LEU A 65 1.28 5.50 -0.65
CA LEU A 65 2.11 6.38 0.15
C LEU A 65 2.06 7.82 -0.38
N PHE A 66 2.07 7.98 -1.70
CA PHE A 66 1.91 9.27 -2.35
C PHE A 66 0.53 9.90 -2.12
N ILE A 67 -0.55 9.14 -2.33
CA ILE A 67 -1.91 9.64 -2.10
C ILE A 67 -2.14 9.89 -0.61
N GLY A 68 -1.70 8.97 0.24
CA GLY A 68 -1.79 9.07 1.69
C GLY A 68 -1.08 10.30 2.24
N SER A 69 0.09 10.66 1.71
CA SER A 69 0.84 11.83 2.17
C SER A 69 0.12 13.13 1.81
N ILE A 70 -0.46 13.21 0.60
CA ILE A 70 -1.29 14.34 0.18
C ILE A 70 -2.52 14.45 1.08
N LEU A 71 -3.28 13.37 1.25
CA LEU A 71 -4.50 13.36 2.07
C LEU A 71 -4.20 13.74 3.52
N ALA A 72 -3.19 13.12 4.13
CA ALA A 72 -2.82 13.39 5.51
C ALA A 72 -2.33 14.82 5.71
N THR A 73 -1.56 15.36 4.75
CA THR A 73 -1.09 16.75 4.78
C THR A 73 -2.26 17.73 4.68
N GLN A 74 -3.19 17.52 3.73
CA GLN A 74 -4.36 18.38 3.57
C GLN A 74 -5.27 18.34 4.79
N LEU A 75 -5.49 17.15 5.38
CA LEU A 75 -6.25 17.00 6.62
C LEU A 75 -5.58 17.73 7.79
N HIS A 76 -4.27 17.56 7.98
CA HIS A 76 -3.55 18.26 9.04
C HIS A 76 -3.61 19.77 8.87
N GLN A 77 -3.40 20.28 7.66
CA GLN A 77 -3.44 21.71 7.38
C GLN A 77 -4.83 22.31 7.56
N ALA A 78 -5.89 21.53 7.37
CA ALA A 78 -7.26 21.97 7.65
C ALA A 78 -7.49 22.26 9.15
N PHE A 79 -6.84 21.53 10.07
CA PHE A 79 -6.97 21.72 11.52
C PHE A 79 -5.85 22.55 12.14
N ARG A 80 -4.65 22.52 11.55
CA ARG A 80 -3.45 23.27 11.97
C ARG A 80 -2.76 23.88 10.74
N PRO A 81 -3.21 25.06 10.32
CA PRO A 81 -2.59 25.80 9.21
C PRO A 81 -1.10 26.02 9.54
N GLN A 82 -0.20 25.74 8.60
CA GLN A 82 1.28 25.76 8.72
C GLN A 82 1.96 24.48 9.23
N SER A 83 1.25 23.36 9.36
CA SER A 83 1.91 22.06 9.60
C SER A 83 2.77 21.66 8.38
N PRO A 84 4.00 21.13 8.59
CA PRO A 84 4.83 20.65 7.50
C PRO A 84 4.18 19.44 6.80
N PRO A 85 4.58 19.13 5.56
CA PRO A 85 4.13 17.93 4.86
C PRO A 85 4.39 16.66 5.68
N ILE A 86 3.47 15.69 5.59
CA ILE A 86 3.65 14.39 6.24
C ILE A 86 4.74 13.60 5.51
N GLU A 87 5.81 13.29 6.23
CA GLU A 87 6.95 12.47 5.76
C GLU A 87 6.97 11.07 6.37
N GLU A 88 6.16 10.81 7.40
CA GLU A 88 6.12 9.55 8.13
C GLU A 88 4.69 9.17 8.50
N PHE A 89 4.35 7.88 8.36
CA PHE A 89 3.07 7.33 8.75
C PHE A 89 3.22 6.48 10.01
N ASN A 90 2.55 6.90 11.09
CA ASN A 90 2.51 6.18 12.37
C ASN A 90 3.89 5.87 12.97
N ALA A 91 4.94 6.61 12.61
CA ALA A 91 6.35 6.32 12.92
C ALA A 91 6.84 4.92 12.47
N LEU A 92 6.09 4.26 11.58
CA LEU A 92 6.36 2.90 11.11
C LEU A 92 6.82 2.87 9.65
N ILE A 93 6.31 3.79 8.82
CA ILE A 93 6.71 3.92 7.42
C ILE A 93 7.22 5.34 7.18
N SER A 94 8.47 5.44 6.78
CA SER A 94 9.07 6.69 6.34
C SER A 94 9.03 6.81 4.82
N LEU A 95 8.74 8.01 4.33
CA LEU A 95 8.81 8.36 2.90
C LEU A 95 10.24 8.69 2.45
N ARG A 96 11.18 8.77 3.41
CA ARG A 96 12.57 9.12 3.15
C ARG A 96 13.33 7.99 2.47
N PHE A 97 14.35 8.38 1.71
CA PHE A 97 15.30 7.45 1.14
C PHE A 97 16.55 7.41 2.04
N PRO A 98 17.05 6.23 2.41
CA PRO A 98 16.74 4.91 1.84
C PRO A 98 15.62 4.12 2.55
N GLU A 99 14.98 4.67 3.57
CA GLU A 99 14.05 3.96 4.46
C GLU A 99 12.86 3.32 3.72
N VAL A 100 12.37 3.95 2.64
CA VAL A 100 11.27 3.43 1.80
C VAL A 100 11.64 2.13 1.05
N LEU A 101 12.92 1.79 0.92
CA LEU A 101 13.35 0.58 0.22
C LEU A 101 12.96 -0.71 0.94
N ALA A 102 12.99 -0.72 2.27
CA ALA A 102 12.61 -1.89 3.07
C ALA A 102 11.14 -2.29 2.86
N PRO A 103 10.14 -1.40 3.04
CA PRO A 103 8.74 -1.74 2.77
C PRO A 103 8.49 -2.03 1.29
N LEU A 104 9.22 -1.40 0.37
CA LEU A 104 9.13 -1.72 -1.06
C LEU A 104 9.61 -3.14 -1.37
N ALA A 105 10.75 -3.56 -0.82
CA ALA A 105 11.26 -4.92 -0.97
C ALA A 105 10.28 -5.95 -0.37
N ILE A 106 9.70 -5.66 0.80
CA ILE A 106 8.66 -6.50 1.39
C ILE A 106 7.44 -6.60 0.48
N ALA A 107 6.99 -5.49 -0.11
CA ALA A 107 5.86 -5.49 -1.04
C ALA A 107 6.14 -6.30 -2.31
N VAL A 108 7.37 -6.27 -2.84
CA VAL A 108 7.79 -7.14 -3.96
C VAL A 108 7.67 -8.61 -3.58
N VAL A 109 8.18 -9.00 -2.41
CA VAL A 109 8.13 -10.39 -1.92
C VAL A 109 6.68 -10.84 -1.71
N ILE A 110 5.88 -10.02 -1.02
CA ILE A 110 4.46 -10.30 -0.80
C ILE A 110 3.73 -10.44 -2.14
N GLY A 111 3.92 -9.49 -3.04
CA GLY A 111 3.28 -9.47 -4.35
C GLY A 111 3.65 -10.68 -5.21
N ALA A 112 4.92 -11.09 -5.19
CA ALA A 112 5.40 -12.26 -5.92
C ALA A 112 4.80 -13.57 -5.36
N VAL A 113 4.85 -13.76 -4.04
CA VAL A 113 4.32 -14.96 -3.37
C VAL A 113 2.81 -15.04 -3.54
N ALA A 114 2.09 -13.98 -3.20
CA ALA A 114 0.64 -13.92 -3.32
C ALA A 114 0.18 -14.02 -4.78
N GLY A 115 0.90 -13.38 -5.71
CA GLY A 115 0.62 -13.48 -7.14
C GLY A 115 0.76 -14.89 -7.70
N TRP A 116 1.74 -15.65 -7.24
CA TRP A 116 1.91 -17.05 -7.61
C TRP A 116 0.73 -17.93 -7.15
N PHE A 117 0.23 -17.73 -5.93
CA PHE A 117 -0.99 -18.38 -5.46
C PHE A 117 -2.23 -17.90 -6.23
N GLY A 118 -2.32 -16.60 -6.50
CA GLY A 118 -3.44 -15.98 -7.20
C GLY A 118 -3.64 -16.49 -8.62
N GLU A 119 -2.56 -16.79 -9.33
CA GLU A 119 -2.64 -17.37 -10.68
C GLU A 119 -3.23 -18.79 -10.67
N ARG A 120 -3.02 -19.54 -9.57
CA ARG A 120 -3.56 -20.90 -9.41
C ARG A 120 -5.03 -20.89 -9.01
N LEU A 121 -5.43 -19.92 -8.18
CA LEU A 121 -6.79 -19.79 -7.66
C LEU A 121 -7.74 -19.08 -8.62
N LEU A 122 -7.23 -18.10 -9.37
CA LEU A 122 -7.96 -17.30 -10.34
C LEU A 122 -7.23 -17.38 -11.68
N PRO A 123 -7.32 -18.51 -12.40
CA PRO A 123 -6.64 -18.68 -13.68
C PRO A 123 -7.05 -17.56 -14.62
N SER A 124 -6.08 -16.96 -15.31
CA SER A 124 -6.34 -15.89 -16.28
C SER A 124 -6.94 -16.41 -17.59
N GLN A 125 -7.53 -17.62 -17.60
CA GLN A 125 -8.11 -18.26 -18.77
C GLN A 125 -9.63 -18.33 -18.63
N ALA A 126 -10.27 -17.35 -19.26
CA ALA A 126 -11.33 -17.57 -20.24
C ALA A 126 -10.83 -17.00 -21.57
#